data_AF-A0A4V0I4N1-F1
#
_entry.id   AF-A0A4V0I4N1-F1
#
_cell.length_a   1.000
_cell.length_b   1.000
_cell.length_c   1.000
_cell.angle_alpha   90.00
_cell.angle_beta   90.00
_cell.angle_gamma   90.00
#
_symmetry.space_group_name_H-M   'P 1'
#
loop_
_entity.id
_entity.type
_entity.pdbx_description
1 polymer ?
#
loop_
_entity_poly.entity_id
_entity_poly.type
_entity_poly.pdbx_seq_one_letter_code
_entity_poly.pdbx_strand_id
1 'polypeptide(L)'
;MDLEFAVAMLVGYALTVLIEGSVLYVALSRRHPPAVRLYAGVWLTACTYPVVWLVLPAWFVDRTAYLLVAETFAPAAECAVFWFAFIRPIAKRPVEIEQDEWSVVPVEKPDPRRATRRDLAAVVAANLCSFGFGELLHATGGFERLLGAVL
;
A
#
# COMPACT_ATOMS: atom_id res chain seq x y z
N MET A 1 15.22 17.67 14.27
CA MET A 1 13.95 17.49 13.55
C MET A 1 12.95 18.34 14.30
N ASP A 2 12.42 19.37 13.66
CA ASP A 2 11.54 20.33 14.31
C ASP A 2 10.15 19.71 14.49
N LEU A 3 9.42 20.12 15.54
CA LEU A 3 8.11 19.56 15.87
C LEU A 3 7.12 19.69 14.69
N GLU A 4 7.15 20.82 13.98
CA GLU A 4 6.31 21.05 12.80
C GLU A 4 6.56 20.02 11.70
N PHE A 5 7.83 19.69 11.45
CA PHE A 5 8.20 18.67 10.46
C PHE A 5 7.72 17.28 10.88
N ALA A 6 7.86 16.94 12.16
CA ALA A 6 7.37 15.66 12.69
C ALA A 6 5.83 15.55 12.61
N VAL A 7 5.11 16.63 12.90
CA VAL A 7 3.65 16.70 12.74
C VAL A 7 3.27 16.58 11.26
N ALA A 8 3.97 17.27 10.37
CA ALA A 8 3.75 17.15 8.93
C ALA A 8 3.93 15.71 8.43
N MET A 9 5.01 15.04 8.84
CA MET A 9 5.22 13.62 8.55
C MET A 9 4.08 12.74 9.07
N LEU A 10 3.62 12.98 10.31
CA LEU A 10 2.57 12.17 10.92
C LEU A 10 1.22 12.36 10.23
N VAL A 11 0.86 13.60 9.90
CA VAL A 11 -0.37 13.94 9.18
C VAL A 11 -0.32 13.34 7.77
N GLY A 12 0.80 13.51 7.06
CA GLY A 12 0.98 12.92 5.74
C GLY A 12 0.89 11.39 5.77
N TYR A 13 1.58 10.75 6.72
CA TYR A 13 1.50 9.30 6.94
C TYR A 13 0.05 8.84 7.18
N ALA A 14 -0.69 9.52 8.08
CA ALA A 14 -2.06 9.17 8.39
C ALA A 14 -2.98 9.29 7.16
N LEU A 15 -2.84 10.36 6.36
CA LEU A 15 -3.58 10.53 5.12
C LEU A 15 -3.27 9.41 4.12
N THR A 16 -1.99 9.09 3.92
CA THR A 16 -1.56 8.00 3.04
C THR A 16 -2.17 6.67 3.48
N VAL A 17 -2.08 6.32 4.76
CA VAL A 17 -2.67 5.10 5.32
C VAL A 17 -4.18 5.04 5.11
N LEU A 18 -4.89 6.16 5.31
CA LEU A 18 -6.33 6.21 5.09
C LEU A 18 -6.71 5.94 3.63
N ILE A 19 -6.00 6.58 2.69
CA ILE A 19 -6.25 6.42 1.27
C ILE A 19 -5.87 5.00 0.82
N GLU A 20 -4.63 4.58 1.07
CA GLU A 20 -4.15 3.27 0.66
C GLU A 20 -4.93 2.14 1.32
N GLY A 21 -5.18 2.24 2.62
CA GLY A 21 -5.98 1.28 3.37
C GLY A 21 -7.39 1.13 2.81
N SER A 22 -8.05 2.24 2.41
CA SER A 22 -9.37 2.19 1.79
C SER A 22 -9.36 1.49 0.42
N VAL A 23 -8.37 1.80 -0.42
CA VAL A 23 -8.21 1.16 -1.75
C VAL A 23 -7.92 -0.32 -1.59
N LEU A 24 -6.99 -0.69 -0.71
CA LEU A 24 -6.63 -2.08 -0.43
C LEU A 24 -7.81 -2.88 0.14
N TYR A 25 -8.59 -2.28 1.04
CA TYR A 25 -9.76 -2.94 1.63
C TYR A 25 -10.75 -3.42 0.56
N VAL A 26 -11.00 -2.58 -0.44
CA VAL A 26 -11.92 -2.84 -1.55
C VAL A 26 -11.30 -3.72 -2.63
N ALA A 27 -10.04 -3.45 -3.01
CA ALA A 27 -9.43 -4.02 -4.21
C ALA A 27 -8.79 -5.40 -3.97
N LEU A 28 -8.25 -5.65 -2.77
CA LEU A 28 -7.62 -6.94 -2.44
C LEU A 28 -8.59 -8.11 -2.59
N SER A 29 -8.06 -9.24 -3.05
CA SER A 29 -8.85 -10.46 -3.24
C SER A 29 -9.39 -11.02 -1.92
N ARG A 30 -10.46 -11.82 -2.03
CA ARG A 30 -11.17 -12.41 -0.87
C ARG A 30 -10.35 -13.37 -0.02
N ARG A 31 -9.16 -13.76 -0.47
CA ARG A 31 -8.23 -14.61 0.27
C ARG A 31 -7.63 -13.93 1.51
N HIS A 32 -7.70 -12.60 1.57
CA HIS A 32 -7.22 -11.82 2.71
C HIS A 32 -8.38 -11.49 3.65
N PRO A 33 -8.29 -11.84 4.95
CA PRO A 33 -9.30 -11.45 5.93
C PRO A 33 -9.33 -9.93 6.11
N PRO A 34 -10.47 -9.33 6.48
CA PRO A 34 -10.62 -7.87 6.56
C PRO A 34 -9.55 -7.17 7.41
N ALA A 35 -9.19 -7.75 8.55
CA ALA A 35 -8.13 -7.22 9.42
C ALA A 35 -6.76 -7.13 8.72
N VAL A 36 -6.42 -8.12 7.89
CA VAL A 36 -5.16 -8.13 7.13
C VAL A 36 -5.16 -7.05 6.06
N ARG A 37 -6.32 -6.75 5.44
CA ARG A 37 -6.40 -5.70 4.42
C ARG A 37 -6.15 -4.31 5.01
N LEU A 38 -6.70 -4.04 6.20
CA LEU A 38 -6.47 -2.79 6.92
C LEU A 38 -5.03 -2.68 7.42
N TYR A 39 -4.51 -3.77 8.01
CA TYR A 39 -3.13 -3.81 8.48
C TYR A 39 -2.12 -3.65 7.35
N ALA A 40 -2.42 -4.18 6.15
CA ALA A 40 -1.55 -4.05 4.99
C ALA A 40 -1.30 -2.58 4.64
N GLY A 41 -2.31 -1.71 4.65
CA GLY A 41 -2.11 -0.27 4.43
C GLY A 41 -1.13 0.32 5.43
N VAL A 42 -1.41 0.17 6.73
CA VAL A 42 -0.55 0.68 7.82
C VAL A 42 0.90 0.21 7.68
N TRP A 43 1.09 -1.10 7.47
CA TRP A 43 2.40 -1.74 7.45
C TRP A 43 3.21 -1.39 6.22
N LEU A 44 2.59 -1.41 5.03
CA LEU A 44 3.26 -1.08 3.77
C LEU A 44 3.74 0.36 3.79
N THR A 45 2.85 1.31 4.11
CA THR A 45 3.20 2.72 4.22
C THR A 45 4.28 2.96 5.27
N ALA A 46 4.27 2.24 6.40
CA ALA A 46 5.30 2.40 7.44
C ALA A 46 6.71 2.03 6.94
N CYS A 47 6.82 1.09 6.00
CA CYS A 47 8.09 0.68 5.42
C CYS A 47 8.61 1.64 4.34
N THR A 48 7.71 2.28 3.57
CA THR A 48 8.09 3.09 2.40
C THR A 48 8.08 4.59 2.68
N TYR A 49 7.16 5.08 3.50
CA TYR A 49 6.97 6.51 3.75
C TYR A 49 8.21 7.19 4.34
N PRO A 50 8.90 6.64 5.36
CA PRO A 50 10.13 7.26 5.88
C PRO A 50 11.23 7.36 4.83
N VAL A 51 11.32 6.40 3.90
CA VAL A 51 12.31 6.45 2.82
C VAL A 51 11.99 7.59 1.87
N VAL A 52 10.72 7.75 1.48
CA VAL A 52 10.29 8.81 0.57
C VAL A 52 10.48 10.20 1.20
N TRP A 53 10.22 10.36 2.50
CA TRP A 53 10.32 11.65 3.18
C TRP A 53 11.71 12.01 3.68
N LEU A 54 12.47 11.04 4.21
CA LEU A 54 13.74 11.32 4.88
C LEU A 54 14.95 11.01 4.01
N VAL A 55 14.84 9.99 3.15
CA VAL A 55 15.98 9.51 2.38
C VAL A 55 15.99 10.15 1.00
N LEU A 56 14.93 9.98 0.21
CA LEU A 56 14.92 10.42 -1.19
C LEU A 56 15.25 11.91 -1.40
N PRO A 57 14.71 12.89 -0.63
CA PRO A 57 14.93 14.31 -0.91
C PRO A 57 16.41 14.73 -0.84
N ALA A 58 17.23 14.04 -0.05
CA ALA A 58 18.67 14.33 0.04
C ALA A 58 19.45 13.99 -1.24
N TRP A 59 18.87 13.18 -2.15
CA TRP A 59 19.53 12.71 -3.37
C TRP A 59 19.10 13.46 -4.64
N PHE A 60 18.07 14.30 -4.55
CA PHE A 60 17.50 14.98 -5.72
C PHE A 60 17.40 16.49 -5.49
N VAL A 61 17.97 17.25 -6.44
CA VAL A 61 17.81 18.71 -6.51
C VAL A 61 16.57 19.07 -7.34
N ASP A 62 16.28 18.26 -8.37
CA ASP A 62 15.12 18.44 -9.24
C ASP A 62 13.88 17.73 -8.67
N ARG A 63 12.79 18.49 -8.51
CA ARG A 63 11.49 17.97 -8.01
C ARG A 63 10.93 16.90 -8.94
N THR A 64 11.10 17.04 -10.26
CA THR A 64 10.52 16.09 -11.23
C THR A 64 11.21 14.73 -11.12
N ALA A 65 12.54 14.70 -11.07
CA ALA A 65 13.32 13.50 -10.83
C ALA A 65 12.96 12.84 -9.49
N TYR A 66 12.83 13.63 -8.42
CA TYR A 66 12.38 13.13 -7.11
C TYR A 66 11.01 12.44 -7.21
N LEU A 67 10.03 13.09 -7.84
CA LEU A 67 8.67 12.55 -7.96
C LEU A 67 8.63 11.28 -8.79
N LEU A 68 9.31 11.24 -9.94
CA LEU A 68 9.37 10.03 -10.79
C LEU A 68 9.99 8.84 -10.05
N VAL A 69 11.05 9.10 -9.27
CA VAL A 69 11.69 8.06 -8.47
C VAL A 69 10.78 7.63 -7.33
N ALA A 70 10.15 8.56 -6.60
CA ALA A 70 9.22 8.24 -5.52
C ALA A 70 8.02 7.43 -6.03
N GLU A 71 7.41 7.85 -7.14
CA GLU A 71 6.26 7.21 -7.80
C GLU A 71 6.60 5.80 -8.32
N THR A 72 7.86 5.53 -8.65
CA THR A 72 8.29 4.18 -9.07
C THR A 72 8.71 3.33 -7.87
N PHE A 73 9.45 3.93 -6.93
CA PHE A 73 10.02 3.25 -5.78
C PHE A 73 8.95 2.74 -4.82
N ALA A 74 8.00 3.61 -4.43
CA ALA A 74 7.00 3.27 -3.43
C ALA A 74 6.14 2.05 -3.84
N PRO A 75 5.50 1.99 -5.03
CA PRO A 75 4.71 0.84 -5.41
C PRO A 75 5.57 -0.42 -5.63
N ALA A 76 6.81 -0.29 -6.11
CA ALA A 76 7.71 -1.43 -6.29
C ALA A 76 8.11 -2.05 -4.94
N ALA A 77 8.49 -1.21 -3.98
CA ALA A 77 8.85 -1.62 -2.62
C ALA A 77 7.64 -2.22 -1.89
N GLU A 78 6.47 -1.58 -1.97
CA GLU A 78 5.25 -2.10 -1.35
C GLU A 78 4.79 -3.42 -1.98
N CYS A 79 4.88 -3.58 -3.30
CA CYS A 79 4.61 -4.86 -3.94
C CYS A 79 5.54 -5.96 -3.44
N ALA A 80 6.83 -5.66 -3.28
CA ALA A 80 7.80 -6.62 -2.75
C ALA A 80 7.49 -6.99 -1.30
N VAL A 81 7.31 -5.99 -0.42
CA VAL A 81 6.95 -6.21 0.99
C VAL A 81 5.62 -6.97 1.10
N PHE A 82 4.60 -6.59 0.32
CA PHE A 82 3.30 -7.24 0.33
C PHE A 82 3.39 -8.70 -0.09
N TRP A 83 4.16 -9.00 -1.15
CA TRP A 83 4.40 -10.37 -1.56
C TRP A 83 4.99 -11.19 -0.43
N PHE A 84 6.08 -10.70 0.19
CA PHE A 84 6.78 -11.43 1.24
C PHE A 84 5.94 -11.62 2.49
N ALA A 85 5.21 -10.59 2.92
CA ALA A 85 4.47 -10.58 4.17
C ALA A 85 3.09 -11.26 4.08
N PHE A 86 2.40 -11.17 2.93
CA PHE A 86 0.99 -11.59 2.84
C PHE A 86 0.73 -12.68 1.80
N ILE A 87 1.37 -12.64 0.62
CA ILE A 87 1.12 -13.63 -0.43
C ILE A 87 1.88 -14.94 -0.19
N ARG A 88 3.18 -14.85 0.10
CA ARG A 88 4.06 -16.02 0.29
C ARG A 88 3.57 -16.94 1.43
N PRO A 89 3.08 -16.43 2.58
CA PRO A 89 2.54 -17.28 3.64
C PRO A 89 1.25 -18.02 3.23
N ILE A 90 0.35 -17.38 2.47
CA ILE A 90 -0.88 -18.03 1.97
C ILE A 90 -0.54 -19.19 1.03
N ALA A 91 0.44 -19.01 0.15
CA ALA A 91 0.86 -20.04 -0.81
C ALA A 91 1.45 -21.30 -0.14
N LYS A 92 1.88 -21.20 1.12
CA LYS A 92 2.44 -22.32 1.90
C LYS A 92 1.40 -23.04 2.77
N ARG A 93 0.16 -22.55 2.87
CA ARG A 93 -0.86 -23.22 3.68
C ARG A 93 -1.18 -24.58 3.05
N PRO A 94 -1.16 -25.68 3.84
CA PRO A 94 -1.57 -26.98 3.34
C PRO A 94 -3.02 -26.90 2.84
N VAL A 95 -3.31 -27.57 1.73
CA VAL A 95 -4.69 -27.71 1.26
C VAL A 95 -5.38 -28.62 2.26
N GLU A 96 -6.33 -28.08 3.01
CA GLU A 96 -7.25 -28.88 3.82
C GLU A 96 -8.15 -29.61 2.84
N ILE A 97 -7.87 -30.90 2.62
CA ILE A 97 -8.69 -31.74 1.77
C ILE A 97 -9.86 -32.19 2.63
N GLU A 98 -10.97 -31.46 2.57
CA GLU A 98 -12.27 -32.01 2.92
C GLU A 98 -12.66 -32.96 1.79
N GLN A 99 -12.20 -34.20 1.93
CA GLN A 99 -12.51 -35.30 1.04
C GLN A 99 -13.95 -35.72 1.34
N ASP A 100 -14.93 -35.03 0.74
CA ASP A 100 -16.25 -35.62 0.58
C ASP A 100 -16.07 -36.85 -0.32
N GLU A 101 -16.06 -38.02 0.31
CA GLU A 101 -15.75 -39.35 -0.25
C GLU A 101 -16.62 -39.72 -1.47
N TRP A 102 -17.64 -38.92 -1.79
CA TRP A 102 -18.61 -39.15 -2.86
C TRP A 102 -18.65 -38.08 -3.98
N SER A 103 -17.78 -37.07 -3.94
CA SER A 103 -17.77 -36.00 -4.95
C SER A 103 -16.92 -36.37 -6.18
N VAL A 104 -17.57 -36.77 -7.27
CA VAL A 104 -16.92 -37.05 -8.58
C VAL A 104 -16.77 -35.79 -9.45
N VAL A 105 -17.09 -34.60 -8.91
CA VAL A 105 -17.01 -33.34 -9.66
C VAL A 105 -15.61 -32.76 -9.48
N PRO A 106 -14.84 -32.52 -10.57
CA PRO A 106 -13.59 -31.80 -10.47
C PRO A 106 -13.85 -30.40 -9.91
N VAL A 107 -13.44 -30.14 -8.67
CA VAL A 107 -13.44 -28.78 -8.13
C VAL A 107 -12.37 -27.99 -8.88
N GLU A 108 -12.80 -27.08 -9.76
CA GLU A 108 -11.89 -26.16 -10.46
C GLU A 108 -11.19 -25.29 -9.41
N LYS A 109 -9.91 -25.56 -9.16
CA LYS A 109 -9.12 -24.74 -8.23
C LYS A 109 -8.90 -23.36 -8.87
N PRO A 110 -9.31 -22.26 -8.23
CA PRO A 110 -9.08 -20.93 -8.78
C PRO A 110 -7.58 -20.68 -8.98
N ASP A 111 -7.21 -20.13 -10.15
CA ASP A 111 -5.81 -19.86 -10.50
C ASP A 111 -5.15 -18.92 -9.47
N PRO A 112 -4.17 -19.39 -8.68
CA PRO A 112 -3.51 -18.59 -7.66
C PRO A 112 -2.73 -17.41 -8.25
N ARG A 113 -2.30 -17.50 -9.53
CA ARG A 113 -1.53 -16.45 -10.20
C ARG A 113 -2.40 -15.24 -10.51
N ARG A 114 -3.65 -15.46 -10.94
CA ARG A 114 -4.62 -14.38 -11.20
C ARG A 114 -4.94 -13.59 -9.94
N ALA A 115 -5.14 -14.26 -8.81
CA ALA A 115 -5.36 -13.60 -7.53
C ALA A 115 -4.12 -12.79 -7.09
N THR A 116 -2.92 -13.31 -7.30
CA THR A 116 -1.67 -12.59 -7.03
C THR A 116 -1.50 -11.35 -7.91
N ARG A 117 -1.73 -11.44 -9.23
CA ARG A 117 -1.69 -10.27 -10.10
C ARG A 117 -2.69 -9.20 -9.69
N ARG A 118 -3.91 -9.60 -9.33
CA ARG A 118 -4.94 -8.69 -8.81
C ARG A 118 -4.47 -7.98 -7.54
N ASP A 119 -3.90 -8.70 -6.59
CA ASP A 119 -3.45 -8.09 -5.34
C ASP A 119 -2.28 -7.11 -5.55
N LEU A 120 -1.32 -7.46 -6.41
CA LEU A 120 -0.22 -6.55 -6.76
C LEU A 120 -0.74 -5.29 -7.46
N ALA A 121 -1.70 -5.45 -8.39
CA ALA A 121 -2.36 -4.32 -9.03
C ALA A 121 -3.13 -3.44 -8.02
N ALA A 122 -3.74 -4.05 -6.99
CA ALA A 122 -4.40 -3.31 -5.91
C ALA A 122 -3.41 -2.47 -5.09
N VAL A 123 -2.23 -3.01 -4.80
CA VAL A 123 -1.15 -2.27 -4.11
C VAL A 123 -0.66 -1.09 -4.96
N VAL A 124 -0.39 -1.33 -6.25
CA VAL A 124 0.00 -0.24 -7.16
C VAL A 124 -1.08 0.84 -7.24
N ALA A 125 -2.35 0.45 -7.38
CA ALA A 125 -3.46 1.40 -7.44
C ALA A 125 -3.59 2.21 -6.15
N ALA A 126 -3.44 1.57 -4.99
CA ALA A 126 -3.47 2.25 -3.69
C ALA A 126 -2.40 3.34 -3.60
N ASN A 127 -1.17 3.00 -3.98
CA ASN A 127 -0.03 3.92 -3.96
C ASN A 127 -0.20 5.08 -4.95
N LEU A 128 -0.65 4.80 -6.18
CA LEU A 128 -0.92 5.86 -7.16
C LEU A 128 -2.05 6.80 -6.71
N CYS A 129 -3.08 6.26 -6.05
CA CYS A 129 -4.16 7.07 -5.48
C CYS A 129 -3.65 7.98 -4.36
N SER A 130 -2.80 7.48 -3.46
CA SER A 130 -2.25 8.27 -2.35
C SER A 130 -1.28 9.34 -2.85
N PHE A 131 -0.41 9.00 -3.80
CA PHE A 131 0.50 9.94 -4.46
C PHE A 131 -0.26 11.05 -5.20
N GLY A 132 -1.23 10.69 -6.05
CA GLY A 132 -2.03 11.65 -6.80
C GLY A 132 -2.83 12.58 -5.89
N PHE A 133 -3.36 12.06 -4.78
CA PHE A 133 -4.01 12.90 -3.77
C PHE A 133 -3.03 13.84 -3.06
N GLY A 134 -1.81 13.36 -2.76
CA GLY A 134 -0.74 14.18 -2.20
C GLY A 134 -0.37 15.36 -3.11
N GLU A 135 -0.20 15.11 -4.42
CA GLU A 135 0.07 16.17 -5.39
C GLU A 135 -1.10 17.16 -5.50
N LEU A 136 -2.35 16.69 -5.41
CA LEU A 136 -3.52 17.57 -5.39
C LEU A 136 -3.53 18.48 -4.16
N LEU A 137 -3.21 17.95 -2.98
CA LEU A 137 -3.10 18.76 -1.75
C LEU A 137 -1.99 19.79 -1.87
N HIS A 138 -0.83 19.41 -2.39
CA HIS A 138 0.29 20.33 -2.62
C HIS A 138 -0.10 21.43 -3.62
N ALA A 139 -0.72 21.08 -4.76
CA ALA A 139 -1.11 22.05 -5.78
C ALA A 139 -2.17 23.05 -5.31
N THR A 140 -3.01 22.68 -4.34
CA THR A 140 -4.10 23.52 -3.81
C THR A 140 -3.73 24.27 -2.52
N GLY A 141 -2.52 24.05 -1.98
CA GLY A 141 -2.12 24.51 -0.65
C GLY A 141 -2.95 23.87 0.47
N GLY A 142 -3.57 22.73 0.19
CA GLY A 142 -4.49 22.05 1.11
C GLY A 142 -3.77 21.40 2.28
N PHE A 143 -2.53 20.95 2.08
CA PHE A 143 -1.73 20.34 3.13
C PHE A 143 -1.34 21.37 4.20
N GLU A 144 -0.93 22.56 3.79
CA GLU A 144 -0.55 23.69 4.65
C GLU A 144 -1.75 24.17 5.47
N ARG A 145 -2.94 24.25 4.85
CA ARG A 145 -4.18 24.55 5.57
C ARG A 145 -4.52 23.49 6.61
N LEU A 146 -4.29 22.22 6.28
CA LEU A 146 -4.52 21.12 7.21
C LEU A 146 -3.55 21.19 8.40
N LEU A 147 -2.27 21.43 8.14
CA LEU A 147 -1.26 21.58 9.20
C LEU A 147 -1.56 22.78 10.10
N GLY A 148 -1.94 23.92 9.52
CA GLY A 148 -2.34 25.11 10.29
C GLY A 148 -3.63 24.94 11.09
N ALA A 149 -4.41 23.88 10.87
CA ALA A 149 -5.56 23.52 11.70
C ALA A 149 -5.19 22.54 12.83
N VAL A 150 -4.02 21.89 12.75
CA VAL A 150 -3.55 20.88 13.72
C VAL A 150 -2.55 21.47 14.72
N LEU A 151 -1.73 22.43 14.28
CA LEU A 151 -0.74 23.16 15.08
C LEU A 151 -1.35 24.44 15.67
#